data_AF-A0A2P5LRE6-F1
#
_entry.id   AF-A0A2P5LRE6-F1
#
_cell.length_a   1.000
_cell.length_b   1.000
_cell.length_c   1.000
_cell.angle_alpha   90.00
_cell.angle_beta   90.00
_cell.angle_gamma   90.00
#
_symmetry.space_group_name_H-M   'P 1'
#
loop_
_entity.id
_entity.type
_entity.pdbx_description
1 polymer ?
#
loop_
_entity_poly.entity_id
_entity_poly.type
_entity_poly.pdbx_seq_one_letter_code
_entity_poly.pdbx_strand_id
1 'polypeptide(L)'
;MAEKAAMVIISHPWKDNPLEYLMRIKFPLERAYTAPFVSISSRNLPMRDDAYVERAIQYRAEQVAREEAQKAVERRNAEENNLFFSRPESNADVMYWSRMSLWTLEDATALSFGKDPRKVSWEKLKNYDRVSPFPIKYKEQYELFHRAKLAGQLWDSTIPRVFLAWARRMRVAMPQDLIAAVEDLGIQIADWKTLFDNQEQETQTAIAKKEAELNELRQRIAELTTNTLGSAPPSPVAEKSLGIRERESLLKLVIGMAVNGYGYDPKAGRSDKIREIAGDLERLGIALDVDTVRKYVNEGRGLLPPPETEQKR
;
A
#
# COMPACT_ATOMS: atom_id res chain seq x y z
N MET A 1 -21.61 -29.11 -18.99
CA MET A 1 -22.92 -28.59 -19.39
C MET A 1 -22.79 -27.09 -19.46
N ALA A 2 -22.75 -26.51 -20.67
CA ALA A 2 -22.56 -25.09 -20.90
C ALA A 2 -23.84 -24.52 -21.50
N GLU A 3 -24.52 -23.67 -20.74
CA GLU A 3 -25.76 -23.03 -21.14
C GLU A 3 -25.41 -21.78 -21.95
N LYS A 4 -25.67 -21.84 -23.27
CA LYS A 4 -25.50 -20.71 -24.19
C LYS A 4 -26.55 -19.64 -23.85
N ALA A 5 -26.10 -18.51 -23.32
CA ALA A 5 -26.91 -17.31 -23.20
C ALA A 5 -27.27 -16.79 -24.61
N ALA A 6 -28.54 -16.96 -24.99
CA ALA A 6 -29.10 -16.37 -26.20
C ALA A 6 -29.18 -14.84 -26.02
N MET A 7 -28.32 -14.12 -26.74
CA MET A 7 -28.37 -12.67 -26.85
C MET A 7 -29.63 -12.30 -27.65
N VAL A 8 -30.70 -11.90 -26.96
CA VAL A 8 -31.92 -11.41 -27.61
C VAL A 8 -31.58 -10.07 -28.25
N ILE A 9 -31.30 -10.09 -29.54
CA ILE A 9 -31.24 -8.88 -30.36
C ILE A 9 -32.69 -8.36 -30.39
N ILE A 10 -32.95 -7.29 -29.63
CA ILE A 10 -34.23 -6.58 -29.68
C ILE A 10 -34.28 -5.86 -31.04
N SER A 11 -34.68 -6.59 -32.09
CA SER A 11 -35.08 -5.98 -33.36
C SER A 11 -36.21 -5.00 -33.05
N HIS A 12 -35.99 -3.73 -33.38
CA HIS A 12 -37.01 -2.73 -33.13
C HIS A 12 -38.11 -2.88 -34.19
N PRO A 13 -39.37 -3.09 -33.79
CA PRO A 13 -40.46 -3.47 -34.71
C PRO A 13 -40.72 -2.45 -35.84
N TRP A 14 -40.25 -1.21 -35.71
CA TRP A 14 -40.33 -0.20 -36.77
C TRP A 14 -39.43 -0.50 -37.98
N LYS A 15 -38.35 -1.28 -37.82
CA LYS A 15 -37.45 -1.65 -38.92
C LYS A 15 -38.05 -2.73 -39.82
N ASP A 16 -38.79 -3.65 -39.22
CA ASP A 16 -39.32 -4.82 -39.93
C ASP A 16 -40.69 -4.52 -40.55
N ASN A 17 -41.53 -3.68 -39.91
CA ASN A 17 -42.82 -3.26 -40.46
C ASN A 17 -43.27 -1.87 -39.95
N PRO A 18 -42.84 -0.77 -40.59
CA PRO A 18 -43.13 0.59 -40.12
C PRO A 18 -44.62 0.95 -40.19
N LEU A 19 -45.38 0.35 -41.10
CA LEU A 19 -46.82 0.62 -41.27
C LEU A 19 -47.63 0.05 -40.10
N GLU A 20 -47.31 -1.18 -39.69
CA GLU A 20 -47.97 -1.86 -38.56
C GLU A 20 -47.66 -1.18 -37.23
N TYR A 21 -46.42 -0.71 -37.04
CA TYR A 21 -46.00 0.06 -35.88
C TYR A 21 -46.80 1.38 -35.73
N LEU A 22 -46.95 2.13 -36.82
CA LEU A 22 -47.73 3.37 -36.85
C LEU A 22 -49.23 3.14 -36.61
N MET A 23 -49.80 2.08 -37.20
CA MET A 23 -51.20 1.71 -36.95
C MET A 23 -51.45 1.39 -35.47
N ARG A 24 -50.52 0.67 -34.83
CA ARG A 24 -50.64 0.23 -33.43
C ARG A 24 -50.50 1.37 -32.43
N ILE A 25 -49.72 2.41 -32.76
CA ILE A 25 -49.57 3.62 -31.93
C ILE A 25 -50.76 4.56 -32.09
N LYS A 26 -51.25 4.78 -33.32
CA LYS A 26 -52.32 5.77 -33.56
C LYS A 26 -53.73 5.25 -33.28
N PHE A 27 -53.96 3.94 -33.34
CA PHE A 27 -55.28 3.33 -33.17
C PHE A 27 -55.23 2.16 -32.18
N PRO A 28 -54.96 2.39 -30.89
CA PRO A 28 -54.79 1.32 -29.91
C PRO A 28 -56.06 0.49 -29.62
N LEU A 29 -57.24 0.88 -30.14
CA LEU A 29 -58.53 0.28 -29.80
C LEU A 29 -59.51 0.11 -30.98
N GLU A 30 -59.03 -0.18 -32.19
CA GLU A 30 -59.94 -0.59 -33.28
C GLU A 30 -59.71 -2.04 -33.72
N ARG A 31 -59.83 -2.97 -32.75
CA ARG A 31 -60.31 -4.32 -33.05
C ARG A 31 -61.77 -4.39 -32.61
N ALA A 32 -62.71 -3.90 -33.43
CA ALA A 32 -64.14 -4.33 -33.45
C ALA A 32 -65.09 -3.44 -34.29
N TYR A 33 -64.67 -2.77 -35.36
CA TYR A 33 -65.64 -2.15 -36.29
C TYR A 33 -65.53 -2.76 -37.69
N THR A 34 -66.22 -3.89 -37.90
CA THR A 34 -66.71 -4.28 -39.22
C THR A 34 -67.86 -3.35 -39.61
N ALA A 35 -67.53 -2.18 -40.14
CA ALA A 35 -68.52 -1.31 -40.76
C ALA A 35 -68.88 -1.86 -42.17
N PRO A 36 -70.15 -1.74 -42.60
CA PRO A 36 -70.59 -2.19 -43.91
C PRO A 36 -69.96 -1.35 -45.02
N PHE A 37 -69.48 -2.05 -46.05
CA PHE A 37 -68.78 -1.52 -47.20
C PHE A 37 -69.69 -0.61 -48.03
N VAL A 38 -69.52 0.72 -47.92
CA VAL A 38 -70.16 1.68 -48.82
C VAL A 38 -69.27 1.84 -50.06
N SER A 39 -69.76 1.34 -51.20
CA SER A 39 -69.14 1.50 -52.51
C SER A 39 -69.18 2.97 -52.93
N ILE A 40 -68.09 3.70 -52.70
CA ILE A 40 -67.92 5.06 -53.22
C ILE A 40 -67.22 4.96 -54.58
N SER A 41 -67.93 5.40 -55.62
CA SER A 41 -67.43 5.49 -56.99
C SER A 41 -66.10 6.24 -57.06
N SER A 42 -65.11 5.55 -57.62
CA SER A 42 -63.76 6.01 -57.94
C SER A 42 -63.77 7.19 -58.90
N ARG A 43 -63.76 8.41 -58.35
CA ARG A 43 -63.32 9.60 -59.08
C ARG A 43 -61.81 9.52 -59.27
N ASN A 44 -61.37 9.62 -60.53
CA ASN A 44 -59.97 9.73 -60.95
C ASN A 44 -59.26 10.84 -60.17
N LEU A 45 -58.60 10.46 -59.07
CA LEU A 45 -57.63 11.31 -58.40
C LEU A 45 -56.36 11.31 -59.25
N PRO A 46 -55.75 12.48 -59.53
CA PRO A 46 -54.51 12.55 -60.27
C PRO A 46 -53.47 11.70 -59.55
N MET A 47 -52.83 10.80 -60.31
CA MET A 47 -51.75 9.91 -59.92
C MET A 47 -50.70 10.70 -59.15
N ARG A 48 -50.80 10.71 -57.82
CA ARG A 48 -49.81 11.32 -56.92
C ARG A 48 -48.57 10.45 -57.05
N ASP A 49 -47.41 11.07 -57.24
CA ASP A 49 -46.13 10.36 -57.22
C ASP A 49 -46.01 9.51 -55.95
N ASP A 50 -46.18 8.20 -56.08
CA ASP A 50 -46.11 7.26 -54.96
C ASP A 50 -44.78 7.38 -54.20
N ALA A 51 -43.70 7.71 -54.92
CA ALA A 51 -42.38 7.98 -54.36
C ALA A 51 -42.35 9.18 -53.40
N TYR A 52 -43.19 10.21 -53.62
CA TYR A 52 -43.29 11.36 -52.71
C TYR A 52 -43.99 10.96 -51.41
N VAL A 53 -45.05 10.14 -51.51
CA VAL A 53 -45.80 9.65 -50.34
C VAL A 53 -44.92 8.74 -49.48
N GLU A 54 -44.16 7.83 -50.10
CA GLU A 54 -43.22 6.94 -49.39
C GLU A 54 -42.13 7.72 -48.65
N ARG A 55 -41.50 8.72 -49.29
CA ARG A 55 -40.50 9.57 -48.63
C ARG A 55 -41.09 10.37 -47.46
N ALA A 56 -42.32 10.86 -47.61
CA ALA A 56 -43.01 11.57 -46.53
C ALA A 56 -43.33 10.66 -45.34
N ILE A 57 -43.70 9.40 -45.59
CA ILE A 57 -43.92 8.38 -44.54
C ILE A 57 -42.60 8.03 -43.85
N GLN A 58 -41.53 7.78 -44.61
CA GLN A 58 -40.21 7.48 -44.07
C GLN A 58 -39.67 8.61 -43.21
N TYR A 59 -39.75 9.85 -43.70
CA TYR A 59 -39.33 11.03 -42.93
C TYR A 59 -40.12 11.17 -41.62
N ARG A 60 -41.44 10.96 -41.65
CA ARG A 60 -42.27 11.03 -40.44
C ARG A 60 -41.96 9.90 -39.46
N ALA A 61 -41.73 8.68 -39.95
CA ALA A 61 -41.32 7.55 -39.13
C ALA A 61 -39.96 7.80 -38.46
N GLU A 62 -39.02 8.40 -39.18
CA GLU A 62 -37.72 8.77 -38.63
C GLU A 62 -37.84 9.86 -37.55
N GLN A 63 -38.67 10.88 -37.76
CA GLN A 63 -38.92 11.92 -36.74
C GLN A 63 -39.53 11.33 -35.47
N VAL A 64 -40.54 10.47 -35.60
CA VAL A 64 -41.16 9.78 -34.45
C VAL A 64 -40.13 8.90 -33.73
N ALA A 65 -39.33 8.13 -34.48
CA ALA A 65 -38.29 7.28 -33.89
C ALA A 65 -37.22 8.11 -33.15
N ARG A 66 -36.84 9.28 -33.67
CA ARG A 66 -35.90 10.20 -33.00
C ARG A 66 -36.51 10.79 -31.73
N GLU A 67 -37.76 11.24 -31.78
CA GLU A 67 -38.47 11.77 -30.60
C GLU A 67 -38.65 10.70 -29.51
N GLU A 68 -39.02 9.47 -29.89
CA GLU A 68 -39.16 8.37 -28.94
C GLU A 68 -37.83 7.93 -28.36
N ALA A 69 -36.76 7.89 -29.17
CA ALA A 69 -35.41 7.62 -28.68
C ALA A 69 -34.96 8.70 -27.68
N GLN A 70 -35.24 9.98 -27.96
CA GLN A 70 -34.96 11.08 -27.03
C GLN A 70 -35.76 10.92 -25.73
N LYS A 71 -37.06 10.67 -25.81
CA LYS A 71 -37.91 10.42 -24.62
C LYS A 71 -37.46 9.20 -23.82
N ALA A 72 -37.00 8.15 -24.48
CA ALA A 72 -36.47 6.96 -23.82
C ALA A 72 -35.15 7.25 -23.10
N VAL A 73 -34.27 8.04 -23.71
CA VAL A 73 -33.03 8.52 -23.08
C VAL A 73 -33.33 9.44 -21.89
N GLU A 74 -34.25 10.39 -22.03
CA GLU A 74 -34.68 11.28 -20.95
C GLU A 74 -35.27 10.50 -19.78
N ARG A 75 -36.14 9.51 -20.06
CA ARG A 75 -36.70 8.64 -19.03
C ARG A 75 -35.61 7.86 -18.30
N ARG A 76 -34.67 7.26 -19.04
CA ARG A 76 -33.53 6.54 -18.44
C ARG A 76 -32.67 7.46 -17.59
N ASN A 77 -32.37 8.68 -18.07
CA ASN A 77 -31.61 9.66 -17.31
C ASN A 77 -32.36 10.10 -16.05
N ALA A 78 -33.69 10.26 -16.12
CA ALA A 78 -34.50 10.57 -14.95
C ALA A 78 -34.51 9.43 -13.93
N GLU A 79 -34.62 8.18 -14.39
CA GLU A 79 -34.50 6.99 -13.55
C GLU A 79 -33.11 6.90 -12.90
N GLU A 80 -32.04 7.16 -13.66
CA GLU A 80 -30.66 7.17 -13.17
C GLU A 80 -30.41 8.30 -12.17
N ASN A 81 -31.00 9.48 -12.38
CA ASN A 81 -30.92 10.61 -11.44
C ASN A 81 -31.66 10.31 -10.12
N ASN A 82 -32.67 9.44 -10.14
CA ASN A 82 -33.39 9.02 -8.94
C ASN A 82 -32.65 7.97 -8.09
N LEU A 83 -31.62 7.32 -8.67
CA LEU A 83 -30.78 6.35 -7.95
C LEU A 83 -30.02 7.03 -6.81
N PHE A 84 -29.79 6.28 -5.73
CA PHE A 84 -29.25 6.84 -4.49
C PHE A 84 -27.88 7.52 -4.69
N PHE A 85 -27.01 6.97 -5.55
CA PHE A 85 -25.67 7.51 -5.81
C PHE A 85 -25.66 8.78 -6.68
N SER A 86 -26.73 9.04 -7.43
CA SER A 86 -26.87 10.24 -8.27
C SER A 86 -27.38 11.45 -7.49
N ARG A 87 -27.96 11.23 -6.31
CA ARG A 87 -28.48 12.31 -5.46
C ARG A 87 -27.35 13.23 -4.98
N PRO A 88 -27.58 14.54 -4.85
CA PRO A 88 -26.59 15.48 -4.32
C PRO A 88 -26.10 15.12 -2.92
N GLU A 89 -26.97 14.51 -2.11
CA GLU A 89 -26.63 14.02 -0.77
C GLU A 89 -25.52 12.96 -0.77
N SER A 90 -25.34 12.24 -1.88
CA SER A 90 -24.29 11.22 -2.03
C SER A 90 -22.96 11.82 -2.47
N ASN A 91 -22.86 13.13 -2.66
CA ASN A 91 -21.60 13.78 -2.97
C ASN A 91 -20.69 13.83 -1.72
N ALA A 92 -19.40 13.70 -1.94
CA ALA A 92 -18.41 13.71 -0.86
C ALA A 92 -18.34 15.09 -0.19
N ASP A 93 -18.27 15.09 1.15
CA ASP A 93 -17.83 16.27 1.90
C ASP A 93 -16.32 16.41 1.78
N VAL A 94 -15.88 17.24 0.84
CA VAL A 94 -14.47 17.47 0.52
C VAL A 94 -13.66 17.92 1.75
N MET A 95 -14.23 18.77 2.60
CA MET A 95 -13.53 19.28 3.79
C MET A 95 -13.36 18.21 4.85
N TYR A 96 -14.33 17.32 5.00
CA TYR A 96 -14.23 16.18 5.90
C TYR A 96 -13.17 15.18 5.40
N TRP A 97 -13.25 14.79 4.13
CA TRP A 97 -12.39 13.73 3.56
C TRP A 97 -10.95 14.16 3.35
N SER A 98 -10.70 15.45 3.11
CA SER A 98 -9.34 16.00 3.02
C SER A 98 -8.61 15.98 4.37
N ARG A 99 -9.32 16.10 5.50
CA ARG A 99 -8.76 16.02 6.86
C ARG A 99 -8.51 14.59 7.34
N MET A 100 -8.99 13.58 6.61
CA MET A 100 -8.84 12.19 6.98
C MET A 100 -7.37 11.76 6.85
N SER A 101 -6.78 11.16 7.89
CA SER A 101 -5.37 10.78 7.85
C SER A 101 -5.05 9.68 6.83
N LEU A 102 -6.00 8.77 6.58
CA LEU A 102 -5.86 7.61 5.72
C LEU A 102 -7.15 7.39 4.93
N TRP A 103 -7.02 6.97 3.68
CA TRP A 103 -8.11 6.49 2.84
C TRP A 103 -7.92 4.99 2.58
N THR A 104 -9.01 4.24 2.66
CA THR A 104 -9.02 2.89 2.09
C THR A 104 -9.08 2.96 0.56
N LEU A 105 -8.74 1.88 -0.13
CA LEU A 105 -8.88 1.82 -1.60
C LEU A 105 -10.33 2.02 -2.06
N GLU A 106 -11.29 1.57 -1.25
CA GLU A 106 -12.71 1.78 -1.53
C GLU A 106 -13.10 3.25 -1.36
N ASP A 107 -12.65 3.90 -0.28
CA ASP A 107 -12.87 5.34 -0.08
C ASP A 107 -12.29 6.14 -1.23
N ALA A 108 -11.05 5.84 -1.62
CA ALA A 108 -10.37 6.53 -2.70
C ALA A 108 -11.09 6.35 -4.05
N THR A 109 -11.70 5.19 -4.28
CA THR A 109 -12.55 4.95 -5.46
C THR A 109 -13.78 5.83 -5.42
N ALA A 110 -14.55 5.82 -4.33
CA ALA A 110 -15.74 6.67 -4.22
C ALA A 110 -15.41 8.17 -4.35
N LEU A 111 -14.32 8.62 -3.73
CA LEU A 111 -13.84 9.99 -3.81
C LEU A 111 -13.38 10.38 -5.22
N SER A 112 -12.82 9.46 -6.01
CA SER A 112 -12.47 9.73 -7.42
C SER A 112 -13.68 10.09 -8.28
N PHE A 113 -14.86 9.58 -7.92
CA PHE A 113 -16.14 9.95 -8.53
C PHE A 113 -16.85 11.13 -7.84
N GLY A 114 -16.22 11.75 -6.84
CA GLY A 114 -16.81 12.82 -6.05
C GLY A 114 -17.96 12.36 -5.14
N LYS A 115 -18.00 11.06 -4.79
CA LYS A 115 -19.06 10.45 -3.98
C LYS A 115 -18.59 10.16 -2.56
N ASP A 116 -19.51 10.27 -1.60
CA ASP A 116 -19.26 9.97 -0.19
C ASP A 116 -19.14 8.44 0.01
N PRO A 117 -17.95 7.93 0.39
CA PRO A 117 -17.72 6.51 0.66
C PRO A 117 -18.69 5.87 1.66
N ARG A 118 -19.20 6.66 2.62
CA ARG A 118 -20.18 6.15 3.61
C ARG A 118 -21.50 5.76 2.97
N LYS A 119 -21.89 6.46 1.90
CA LYS A 119 -23.15 6.27 1.19
C LYS A 119 -22.97 5.35 0.00
N VAL A 120 -21.88 5.51 -0.74
CA VAL A 120 -21.56 4.78 -1.97
C VAL A 120 -20.41 3.81 -1.71
N SER A 121 -20.74 2.52 -1.57
CA SER A 121 -19.78 1.42 -1.44
C SER A 121 -20.07 0.33 -2.46
N TRP A 122 -19.07 -0.49 -2.80
CA TRP A 122 -19.21 -1.58 -3.77
C TRP A 122 -20.31 -2.56 -3.37
N GLU A 123 -20.41 -2.87 -2.08
CA GLU A 123 -21.44 -3.74 -1.52
C GLU A 123 -22.86 -3.24 -1.79
N LYS A 124 -23.07 -1.92 -1.80
CA LYS A 124 -24.36 -1.30 -2.13
C LYS A 124 -24.57 -1.21 -3.64
N LEU A 125 -23.49 -1.03 -4.42
CA LEU A 125 -23.54 -0.86 -5.87
C LEU A 125 -23.71 -2.16 -6.66
N LYS A 126 -23.24 -3.30 -6.15
CA LYS A 126 -23.23 -4.59 -6.89
C LYS A 126 -24.60 -5.03 -7.40
N ASN A 127 -25.69 -4.61 -6.74
CA ASN A 127 -27.06 -4.94 -7.13
C ASN A 127 -27.56 -4.10 -8.33
N TYR A 128 -26.81 -3.07 -8.75
CA TYR A 128 -27.21 -2.12 -9.79
C TYR A 128 -26.38 -2.25 -11.09
N ASP A 129 -25.55 -3.29 -11.23
CA ASP A 129 -24.67 -3.45 -12.41
C ASP A 129 -25.43 -3.49 -13.75
N ARG A 130 -26.68 -3.97 -13.73
CA ARG A 130 -27.54 -4.10 -14.92
C ARG A 130 -28.34 -2.84 -15.22
N VAL A 131 -28.42 -1.93 -14.26
CA VAL A 131 -29.34 -0.77 -14.30
C VAL A 131 -28.60 0.48 -14.74
N SER A 132 -27.39 0.71 -14.23
CA SER A 132 -26.59 1.90 -14.53
C SER A 132 -25.17 1.51 -14.95
N PRO A 133 -24.53 2.28 -15.84
CA PRO A 133 -23.11 2.11 -16.16
C PRO A 133 -22.17 2.53 -15.01
N PHE A 134 -22.65 3.26 -13.99
CA PHE A 134 -21.82 3.78 -12.90
C PHE A 134 -21.17 2.67 -12.05
N PRO A 135 -21.89 1.64 -11.55
CA PRO A 135 -21.27 0.50 -10.85
C PRO A 135 -20.17 -0.19 -11.64
N ILE A 136 -20.29 -0.30 -12.97
CA ILE A 136 -19.28 -0.95 -13.82
C ILE A 136 -17.99 -0.11 -13.80
N LYS A 137 -18.10 1.20 -14.05
CA LYS A 137 -16.95 2.12 -13.98
C LYS A 137 -16.33 2.15 -12.60
N TYR A 138 -17.14 2.12 -11.56
CA TYR A 138 -16.68 2.04 -10.16
C TYR A 138 -15.84 0.78 -9.94
N LYS A 139 -16.33 -0.38 -10.41
CA LYS A 139 -15.63 -1.66 -10.29
C LYS A 139 -14.29 -1.65 -11.03
N GLU A 140 -14.28 -1.19 -12.28
CA GLU A 140 -13.07 -1.09 -13.09
C GLU A 140 -12.00 -0.21 -12.42
N GLN A 141 -12.42 0.93 -11.88
CA GLN A 141 -11.55 1.85 -11.16
C GLN A 141 -11.01 1.24 -9.86
N TYR A 142 -11.87 0.55 -9.10
CA TYR A 142 -11.47 -0.17 -7.89
C TYR A 142 -10.49 -1.31 -8.19
N GLU A 143 -10.72 -2.09 -9.24
CA GLU A 143 -9.81 -3.16 -9.68
C GLU A 143 -8.44 -2.59 -10.08
N LEU A 144 -8.39 -1.43 -10.74
CA LEU A 144 -7.14 -0.74 -11.05
C LEU A 144 -6.36 -0.40 -9.77
N PHE A 145 -7.02 0.13 -8.75
CA PHE A 145 -6.40 0.47 -7.46
C PHE A 145 -5.94 -0.78 -6.70
N HIS A 146 -6.76 -1.83 -6.72
CA HIS A 146 -6.40 -3.11 -6.12
C HIS A 146 -5.18 -3.74 -6.79
N ARG A 147 -5.06 -3.66 -8.12
CA ARG A 147 -3.86 -4.13 -8.83
C ARG A 147 -2.63 -3.30 -8.50
N ALA A 148 -2.77 -1.98 -8.31
CA ALA A 148 -1.68 -1.13 -7.86
C ALA A 148 -1.20 -1.50 -6.45
N LYS A 149 -2.11 -1.91 -5.55
CA LYS A 149 -1.76 -2.51 -4.26
C LYS A 149 -0.98 -3.81 -4.43
N LEU A 150 -1.43 -4.72 -5.28
CA LEU A 150 -0.71 -5.98 -5.55
C LEU A 150 0.69 -5.74 -6.12
N ALA A 151 0.88 -4.66 -6.87
CA ALA A 151 2.18 -4.23 -7.38
C ALA A 151 3.05 -3.48 -6.34
N GLY A 152 2.58 -3.31 -5.11
CA GLY A 152 3.28 -2.60 -4.03
C GLY A 152 3.35 -1.07 -4.22
N GLN A 153 2.53 -0.50 -5.10
CA GLN A 153 2.49 0.96 -5.32
C GLN A 153 1.56 1.69 -4.36
N LEU A 154 0.54 1.00 -3.86
CA LEU A 154 -0.43 1.49 -2.88
C LEU A 154 -0.57 0.48 -1.73
N TRP A 155 -1.12 0.92 -0.60
CA TRP A 155 -1.40 0.09 0.56
C TRP A 155 -2.92 0.00 0.81
N ASP A 156 -3.35 -0.88 1.71
CA ASP A 156 -4.77 -0.99 2.07
C ASP A 156 -5.33 0.32 2.64
N SER A 157 -4.51 1.01 3.42
CA SER A 157 -4.78 2.34 3.96
C SER A 157 -3.68 3.28 3.47
N THR A 158 -4.01 4.16 2.53
CA THR A 158 -3.06 5.06 1.90
C THR A 158 -3.28 6.49 2.38
N ILE A 159 -2.22 7.24 2.61
CA ILE A 159 -2.30 8.68 2.91
C ILE A 159 -2.89 9.40 1.69
N PRO A 160 -3.89 10.28 1.84
CA PRO A 160 -4.56 10.98 0.74
C PRO A 160 -3.62 11.57 -0.29
N ARG A 161 -2.56 12.25 0.17
CA ARG A 161 -1.58 12.92 -0.69
C ARG A 161 -0.75 11.95 -1.53
N VAL A 162 -0.34 10.81 -0.95
CA VAL A 162 0.39 9.76 -1.68
C VAL A 162 -0.50 9.17 -2.77
N PHE A 163 -1.77 8.91 -2.42
CA PHE A 163 -2.76 8.43 -3.37
C PHE A 163 -2.99 9.43 -4.52
N LEU A 164 -3.17 10.73 -4.22
CA LEU A 164 -3.37 11.76 -5.24
C LEU A 164 -2.16 11.93 -6.17
N ALA A 165 -0.94 11.86 -5.64
CA ALA A 165 0.28 11.89 -6.46
C ALA A 165 0.36 10.68 -7.40
N TRP A 166 0.03 9.49 -6.89
CA TRP A 166 -0.06 8.28 -7.70
C TRP A 166 -1.16 8.39 -8.77
N ALA A 167 -2.35 8.88 -8.41
CA ALA A 167 -3.48 9.06 -9.32
C ALA A 167 -3.12 10.01 -10.48
N ARG A 168 -2.44 11.14 -10.16
CA ARG A 168 -1.94 12.08 -11.17
C ARG A 168 -0.94 11.42 -12.12
N ARG A 169 0.01 10.63 -11.60
CA ARG A 169 0.98 9.87 -12.42
C ARG A 169 0.29 8.87 -13.35
N MET A 170 -0.75 8.21 -12.86
CA MET A 170 -1.53 7.20 -13.60
C MET A 170 -2.64 7.80 -14.47
N ARG A 171 -2.76 9.13 -14.52
CA ARG A 171 -3.81 9.87 -15.26
C ARG A 171 -5.24 9.47 -14.86
N VAL A 172 -5.42 9.12 -13.60
CA VAL A 172 -6.74 8.90 -13.00
C VAL A 172 -7.35 10.26 -12.67
N ALA A 173 -8.55 10.51 -13.16
CA ALA A 173 -9.26 11.75 -12.89
C ALA A 173 -9.67 11.81 -11.40
N MET A 174 -9.38 12.93 -10.76
CA MET A 174 -9.79 13.23 -9.38
C MET A 174 -10.47 14.60 -9.36
N PRO A 175 -11.48 14.82 -8.48
CA PRO A 175 -12.12 16.12 -8.32
C PRO A 175 -11.09 17.19 -7.93
N GLN A 176 -11.06 18.32 -8.64
CA GLN A 176 -10.09 19.39 -8.41
C GLN A 176 -10.26 20.01 -7.01
N ASP A 177 -11.51 20.15 -6.55
CA ASP A 177 -11.83 20.68 -5.23
C ASP A 177 -11.21 19.83 -4.11
N LEU A 178 -11.15 18.50 -4.30
CA LEU A 178 -10.53 17.57 -3.35
C LEU A 178 -9.01 17.68 -3.35
N ILE A 179 -8.40 17.84 -4.53
CA ILE A 179 -6.96 18.06 -4.65
C ILE A 179 -6.58 19.35 -3.93
N ALA A 180 -7.27 20.45 -4.24
CA ALA A 180 -7.04 21.76 -3.61
C ALA A 180 -7.20 21.69 -2.09
N ALA A 181 -8.27 21.06 -1.58
CA ALA A 181 -8.49 20.94 -0.14
C ALA A 181 -7.40 20.13 0.58
N VAL A 182 -6.87 19.07 -0.05
CA VAL A 182 -5.76 18.28 0.52
C VAL A 182 -4.45 19.05 0.46
N GLU A 183 -4.23 19.86 -0.58
CA GLU A 183 -3.06 20.73 -0.72
C GLU A 183 -3.08 21.89 0.31
N ASP A 184 -4.25 22.53 0.49
CA ASP A 184 -4.46 23.64 1.43
C ASP A 184 -4.27 23.24 2.89
N LEU A 185 -4.58 21.98 3.26
CA LEU A 185 -4.35 21.46 4.61
C LEU A 185 -2.86 21.45 5.00
N GLY A 186 -1.95 21.75 4.06
CA GLY A 186 -0.61 22.19 4.41
C GLY A 186 0.23 21.11 5.09
N ILE A 187 -0.16 19.84 4.96
CA ILE A 187 0.74 18.72 5.25
C ILE A 187 1.76 18.68 4.11
N GLN A 188 2.67 19.64 4.15
CA GLN A 188 3.82 19.85 3.29
C GLN A 188 4.88 18.79 3.61
N ILE A 189 4.47 17.52 3.70
CA ILE A 189 5.41 16.41 3.81
C ILE A 189 5.77 16.11 2.38
N ALA A 190 6.92 16.66 1.96
CA ALA A 190 7.58 16.59 0.67
C ALA A 190 7.22 15.38 -0.21
N ASP A 191 7.42 15.54 -1.52
CA ASP A 191 7.49 14.41 -2.45
C ASP A 191 8.45 13.37 -1.85
N TRP A 192 7.90 12.38 -1.14
CA TRP A 192 8.67 11.47 -0.31
C TRP A 192 9.60 10.65 -1.17
N LYS A 193 9.23 10.47 -2.44
CA LYS A 193 10.08 9.93 -3.47
C LYS A 193 11.24 10.87 -3.79
N THR A 194 11.00 12.18 -3.95
CA THR A 194 12.11 13.14 -4.07
C THR A 194 12.99 13.17 -2.82
N LEU A 195 12.44 13.14 -1.61
CA LEU A 195 13.25 13.07 -0.39
C LEU A 195 14.02 11.75 -0.29
N PHE A 196 13.39 10.63 -0.67
CA PHE A 196 14.04 9.32 -0.69
C PHE A 196 15.14 9.26 -1.73
N ASP A 197 14.87 9.69 -2.97
CA ASP A 197 15.82 9.73 -4.07
C ASP A 197 17.01 10.67 -3.71
N ASN A 198 16.74 11.81 -3.05
CA ASN A 198 17.77 12.71 -2.52
C ASN A 198 18.60 12.04 -1.41
N GLN A 199 17.94 11.37 -0.47
CA GLN A 199 18.59 10.66 0.64
C GLN A 199 19.47 9.53 0.13
N GLU A 200 19.00 8.77 -0.87
CA GLU A 200 19.76 7.70 -1.52
C GLU A 200 21.03 8.28 -2.15
N GLN A 201 20.91 9.38 -2.91
CA GLN A 201 22.05 10.06 -3.52
C GLN A 201 23.05 10.57 -2.47
N GLU A 202 22.57 11.18 -1.38
CA GLU A 202 23.41 11.60 -0.26
C GLU A 202 24.15 10.42 0.37
N THR A 203 23.47 9.30 0.61
CA THR A 203 24.12 8.11 1.19
C THR A 203 25.16 7.51 0.24
N GLN A 204 24.91 7.50 -1.07
CA GLN A 204 25.86 7.00 -2.06
C GLN A 204 27.11 7.89 -2.15
N THR A 205 26.94 9.21 -2.10
CA THR A 205 28.09 10.13 -2.04
C THR A 205 28.88 9.99 -0.74
N ALA A 206 28.21 9.75 0.39
CA ALA A 206 28.86 9.51 1.67
C ALA A 206 29.65 8.19 1.67
N ILE A 207 29.08 7.12 1.10
CA ILE A 207 29.76 5.83 0.91
C ILE A 207 31.00 6.01 0.03
N ALA A 208 30.86 6.64 -1.14
CA ALA A 208 31.98 6.87 -2.05
C ALA A 208 33.11 7.69 -1.38
N LYS A 209 32.76 8.70 -0.57
CA LYS A 209 33.74 9.49 0.18
C LYS A 209 34.46 8.64 1.24
N LYS A 210 33.75 7.77 1.94
CA LYS A 210 34.34 6.88 2.95
C LYS A 210 35.22 5.80 2.33
N GLU A 211 34.87 5.28 1.17
CA GLU A 211 35.71 4.35 0.42
C GLU A 211 37.02 5.00 -0.05
N ALA A 212 36.96 6.25 -0.51
CA ALA A 212 38.16 7.01 -0.87
C ALA A 212 39.09 7.21 0.35
N GLU A 213 38.54 7.60 1.51
CA GLU A 213 39.29 7.76 2.76
C GLU A 213 39.93 6.44 3.23
N LEU A 214 39.20 5.32 3.13
CA LEU A 214 39.73 3.99 3.46
C LEU A 214 40.88 3.59 2.54
N ASN A 215 40.77 3.89 1.24
CA ASN A 215 41.84 3.59 0.29
C ASN A 215 43.10 4.44 0.56
N GLU A 216 42.94 5.71 0.91
CA GLU A 216 44.06 6.58 1.31
C GLU A 216 44.74 6.05 2.58
N LEU A 217 43.97 5.68 3.61
CA LEU A 217 44.51 5.09 4.83
C LEU A 217 45.23 3.76 4.56
N ARG A 218 44.69 2.92 3.68
CA ARG A 218 45.34 1.67 3.25
C ARG A 218 46.67 1.93 2.54
N GLN A 219 46.72 2.93 1.66
CA GLN A 219 47.98 3.34 1.02
C GLN A 219 48.99 3.85 2.05
N ARG A 220 48.56 4.69 2.99
CA ARG A 220 49.44 5.20 4.06
C ARG A 220 49.99 4.09 4.96
N ILE A 221 49.17 3.10 5.29
CA ILE A 221 49.62 1.90 6.02
C ILE A 221 50.62 1.10 5.18
N ALA A 222 50.39 0.94 3.87
CA ALA A 222 51.33 0.25 2.98
C ALA A 222 52.67 1.00 2.86
N GLU A 223 52.65 2.33 2.76
CA GLU A 223 53.86 3.17 2.78
C GLU A 223 54.61 3.11 4.12
N LEU A 224 53.89 3.16 5.24
CA LEU A 224 54.49 3.05 6.57
C LEU A 224 55.09 1.66 6.81
N THR A 225 54.42 0.60 6.37
CA THR A 225 54.92 -0.77 6.48
C THR A 225 56.13 -1.01 5.59
N THR A 226 56.13 -0.52 4.33
CA THR A 226 57.31 -0.61 3.45
C THR A 226 58.50 0.19 3.98
N ASN A 227 58.29 1.39 4.53
CA ASN A 227 59.37 2.16 5.18
C ASN A 227 59.90 1.52 6.47
N THR A 228 59.07 0.80 7.23
CA THR A 228 59.52 0.09 8.45
C THR A 228 60.18 -1.25 8.14
N LEU A 229 59.81 -1.92 7.03
CA LEU A 229 60.43 -3.17 6.56
C LEU A 229 61.81 -2.98 5.90
N GLY A 230 62.29 -1.73 5.75
CA GLY A 230 63.70 -1.43 5.44
C GLY A 230 64.67 -1.74 6.59
N SER A 231 64.18 -2.03 7.79
CA SER A 231 64.95 -2.66 8.86
C SER A 231 64.41 -4.08 9.08
N ALA A 232 65.28 -5.07 8.85
CA ALA A 232 65.21 -6.52 9.11
C ALA A 232 63.86 -7.13 9.59
N PRO A 233 63.44 -8.29 9.03
CA PRO A 233 62.19 -8.93 9.39
C PRO A 233 62.12 -9.23 10.90
N PRO A 234 61.00 -8.90 11.58
CA PRO A 234 60.82 -9.28 12.98
C PRO A 234 60.73 -10.80 13.06
N SER A 235 61.71 -11.40 13.74
CA SER A 235 61.60 -12.76 14.26
C SER A 235 60.23 -13.00 14.90
N PRO A 236 59.67 -14.21 14.78
CA PRO A 236 58.38 -14.55 15.37
C PRO A 236 58.42 -14.19 16.86
N VAL A 237 57.49 -13.33 17.27
CA VAL A 237 57.40 -12.82 18.62
C VAL A 237 57.11 -14.01 19.52
N ALA A 238 58.15 -14.52 20.17
CA ALA A 238 58.00 -15.47 21.26
C ALA A 238 57.05 -14.82 22.27
N GLU A 239 55.89 -15.44 22.47
CA GLU A 239 54.94 -15.09 23.51
C GLU A 239 55.71 -14.92 24.82
N LYS A 240 55.86 -13.67 25.28
CA LYS A 240 56.47 -13.40 26.58
C LYS A 240 55.52 -13.99 27.60
N SER A 241 55.88 -15.15 28.15
CA SER A 241 55.22 -15.71 29.32
C SER A 241 55.12 -14.59 30.36
N LEU A 242 53.89 -14.29 30.80
CA LEU A 242 53.63 -13.27 31.81
C LEU A 242 54.64 -13.44 32.95
N GLY A 243 55.34 -12.37 33.30
CA GLY A 243 56.36 -12.44 34.32
C GLY A 243 55.73 -12.96 35.63
N ILE A 244 56.46 -13.77 36.40
CA ILE A 244 55.96 -14.38 37.64
C ILE A 244 55.28 -13.33 38.54
N ARG A 245 55.83 -12.12 38.61
CA ARG A 245 55.28 -10.99 39.36
C ARG A 245 53.95 -10.45 38.82
N GLU A 246 53.78 -10.39 37.51
CA GLU A 246 52.54 -9.93 36.87
C GLU A 246 51.42 -10.94 37.11
N ARG A 247 51.75 -12.22 36.99
CA ARG A 247 50.83 -13.32 37.26
C ARG A 247 50.37 -13.33 38.74
N GLU A 248 51.29 -13.17 39.68
CA GLU A 248 50.95 -13.04 41.11
C GLU A 248 50.08 -11.80 41.39
N SER A 249 50.36 -10.68 40.72
CA SER A 249 49.57 -9.45 40.85
C SER A 249 48.14 -9.65 40.36
N LEU A 250 47.95 -10.33 39.24
CA LEU A 250 46.64 -10.68 38.71
C LEU A 250 45.89 -11.62 39.65
N LEU A 251 46.56 -12.65 40.18
CA LEU A 251 45.97 -13.62 41.12
C LEU A 251 45.50 -12.95 42.42
N LYS A 252 46.26 -11.98 42.94
CA LYS A 252 45.86 -11.17 44.11
C LYS A 252 44.61 -10.34 43.84
N LEU A 253 44.50 -9.76 42.65
CA LEU A 253 43.32 -8.99 42.25
C LEU A 253 42.09 -9.90 42.15
N VAL A 254 42.24 -11.06 41.51
CA VAL A 254 41.17 -12.07 41.38
C VAL A 254 40.66 -12.55 42.74
N ILE A 255 41.55 -12.96 43.65
CA ILE A 255 41.11 -13.43 44.99
C ILE A 255 40.48 -12.31 45.81
N GLY A 256 40.98 -11.07 45.72
CA GLY A 256 40.40 -9.90 46.40
C GLY A 256 38.96 -9.63 45.97
N MET A 257 38.68 -9.70 44.66
CA MET A 257 37.32 -9.56 44.13
C MET A 257 36.42 -10.72 44.52
N ALA A 258 36.93 -11.96 44.54
CA ALA A 258 36.15 -13.12 44.96
C ALA A 258 35.73 -13.03 46.45
N VAL A 259 36.66 -12.63 47.33
CA VAL A 259 36.37 -12.50 48.77
C VAL A 259 35.38 -11.36 49.04
N ASN A 260 35.66 -10.15 48.53
CA ASN A 260 34.85 -8.97 48.85
C ASN A 260 33.55 -8.91 48.03
N GLY A 261 33.58 -9.30 46.76
CA GLY A 261 32.44 -9.18 45.85
C GLY A 261 31.46 -10.34 45.95
N TYR A 262 31.97 -11.56 46.08
CA TYR A 262 31.14 -12.78 46.07
C TYR A 262 31.02 -13.44 47.45
N GLY A 263 31.69 -12.92 48.47
CA GLY A 263 31.72 -13.52 49.80
C GLY A 263 32.41 -14.88 49.81
N TYR A 264 33.42 -15.09 48.95
CA TYR A 264 34.21 -16.32 48.95
C TYR A 264 35.02 -16.44 50.25
N ASP A 265 34.80 -17.50 51.02
CA ASP A 265 35.60 -17.81 52.20
C ASP A 265 36.83 -18.67 51.81
N PRO A 266 38.06 -18.15 51.92
CA PRO A 266 39.27 -18.90 51.61
C PRO A 266 39.55 -20.04 52.60
N LYS A 267 38.87 -20.10 53.76
CA LYS A 267 39.05 -21.19 54.73
C LYS A 267 38.14 -22.39 54.44
N ALA A 268 37.03 -22.18 53.73
CA ALA A 268 36.11 -23.23 53.36
C ALA A 268 36.77 -24.24 52.38
N GLY A 269 36.54 -25.54 52.60
CA GLY A 269 37.05 -26.59 51.72
C GLY A 269 36.34 -26.66 50.36
N ARG A 270 35.06 -26.25 50.32
CA ARG A 270 34.26 -26.12 49.10
C ARG A 270 33.41 -24.86 49.22
N SER A 271 33.32 -24.09 48.15
CA SER A 271 32.53 -22.86 48.10
C SER A 271 31.66 -22.85 46.84
N ASP A 272 30.36 -22.63 47.02
CA ASP A 272 29.40 -22.50 45.91
C ASP A 272 29.61 -21.20 45.12
N LYS A 273 30.37 -20.24 45.68
CA LYS A 273 30.68 -18.95 45.06
C LYS A 273 31.46 -19.05 43.76
N ILE A 274 32.20 -20.13 43.56
CA ILE A 274 32.92 -20.37 42.30
C ILE A 274 31.94 -20.56 41.14
N ARG A 275 30.79 -21.21 41.37
CA ARG A 275 29.76 -21.40 40.33
C ARG A 275 29.05 -20.08 40.03
N GLU A 276 28.81 -19.26 41.05
CA GLU A 276 28.24 -17.91 40.87
C GLU A 276 29.15 -17.03 40.00
N ILE A 277 30.47 -16.99 40.30
CA ILE A 277 31.45 -16.23 39.51
C ILE A 277 31.47 -16.67 38.04
N ALA A 278 31.47 -17.99 37.78
CA ALA A 278 31.45 -18.51 36.42
C ALA A 278 30.18 -18.10 35.66
N GLY A 279 29.02 -18.16 36.31
CA GLY A 279 27.74 -17.74 35.72
C GLY A 279 27.67 -16.24 35.41
N ASP A 280 28.26 -15.39 36.25
CA ASP A 280 28.29 -13.95 35.99
C ASP A 280 29.24 -13.57 34.84
N LEU A 281 30.37 -14.27 34.71
CA LEU A 281 31.25 -14.10 33.55
C LEU A 281 30.58 -14.55 32.24
N GLU A 282 29.81 -15.63 32.28
CA GLU A 282 29.04 -16.11 31.12
C GLU A 282 27.97 -15.10 30.68
N ARG A 283 27.28 -14.44 31.63
CA ARG A 283 26.32 -13.35 31.32
C ARG A 283 26.97 -12.15 30.62
N LEU A 284 28.27 -11.95 30.82
CA LEU A 284 29.05 -10.90 30.16
C LEU A 284 29.69 -11.37 28.83
N GLY A 285 29.38 -12.60 28.38
CA GLY A 285 29.94 -13.17 27.15
C GLY A 285 31.35 -13.75 27.30
N ILE A 286 31.84 -13.92 28.54
CA ILE A 286 33.15 -14.50 28.84
C ILE A 286 32.94 -15.91 29.40
N ALA A 287 32.82 -16.89 28.50
CA ALA A 287 32.63 -18.29 28.89
C ALA A 287 33.92 -18.86 29.53
N LEU A 288 33.87 -19.14 30.83
CA LEU A 288 34.94 -19.79 31.58
C LEU A 288 34.40 -20.98 32.38
N ASP A 289 35.09 -22.11 32.29
CA ASP A 289 34.71 -23.31 33.01
C ASP A 289 34.90 -23.17 34.54
N VAL A 290 34.01 -23.79 35.31
CA VAL A 290 33.98 -23.71 36.78
C VAL A 290 35.30 -24.20 37.39
N ASP A 291 35.94 -25.21 36.80
CA ASP A 291 37.23 -25.72 37.31
C ASP A 291 38.37 -24.75 36.98
N THR A 292 38.26 -23.98 35.90
CA THR A 292 39.23 -22.92 35.57
C THR A 292 39.16 -21.79 36.58
N VAL A 293 37.95 -21.33 36.91
CA VAL A 293 37.74 -20.31 37.97
C VAL A 293 38.24 -20.84 39.32
N ARG A 294 37.90 -22.09 39.67
CA ARG A 294 38.38 -22.74 40.90
C ARG A 294 39.89 -22.76 40.98
N LYS A 295 40.57 -23.13 39.90
CA LYS A 295 42.02 -23.21 39.82
C LYS A 295 42.67 -21.87 40.16
N TYR A 296 42.26 -20.79 39.49
CA TYR A 296 42.87 -19.46 39.69
C TYR A 296 42.52 -18.84 41.05
N VAL A 297 41.30 -19.02 41.55
CA VAL A 297 40.91 -18.55 42.89
C VAL A 297 41.70 -19.29 43.97
N ASN A 298 41.86 -20.62 43.86
CA ASN A 298 42.66 -21.40 44.80
C ASN A 298 44.16 -21.07 44.75
N GLU A 299 44.66 -20.70 43.57
CA GLU A 299 46.04 -20.24 43.43
C GLU A 299 46.25 -18.88 44.09
N GLY A 300 45.30 -17.95 43.92
CA GLY A 300 45.29 -16.66 44.60
C GLY A 300 45.14 -16.78 46.12
N ARG A 301 44.41 -17.80 46.61
CA ARG A 301 44.30 -18.10 48.06
C ARG A 301 45.67 -18.31 48.71
N GLY A 302 46.63 -18.91 48.01
CA GLY A 302 47.99 -19.10 48.53
C GLY A 302 48.78 -17.80 48.74
N LEU A 303 48.33 -16.70 48.12
CA LEU A 303 48.97 -15.39 48.20
C LEU A 303 48.34 -14.47 49.26
N LEU A 304 47.28 -14.91 49.94
CA LEU A 304 46.67 -14.14 51.02
C LEU A 304 47.57 -14.18 52.26
N PRO A 305 47.71 -13.06 52.99
CA PRO A 305 48.43 -13.05 54.26
C PRO A 305 47.76 -14.03 55.24
N PRO A 306 48.53 -14.73 56.09
CA PRO A 306 47.94 -15.54 57.14
C PRO A 306 47.04 -14.65 58.00
N PRO A 307 45.89 -15.16 58.48
CA PRO A 307 45.02 -14.36 59.34
C PRO A 307 45.85 -13.86 60.52
N GLU A 308 45.87 -12.55 60.74
CA GLU A 308 46.45 -11.96 61.93
C GLU A 308 45.76 -12.62 63.13
N THR A 309 46.38 -13.64 63.71
CA THR A 309 45.98 -14.17 65.00
C THR A 309 46.13 -13.03 65.97
N GLU A 310 45.00 -12.52 66.44
CA GLU A 310 44.85 -11.50 67.46
C GLU A 310 46.03 -11.53 68.44
N GLN A 311 46.98 -10.62 68.23
CA GLN A 311 47.97 -10.30 69.25
C GLN A 311 47.19 -9.57 70.36
N LYS A 312 46.78 -10.38 71.36
CA LYS A 312 46.48 -10.04 72.75
C LYS A 312 46.32 -8.54 73.01
N ARG A 313 45.08 -8.07 73.09
CA ARG A 313 44.70 -7.10 74.12
C ARG A 313 44.37 -7.83 75.41
#